data_AF-A0AAV5AWC4-F1
#
_entry.id   AF-A0AAV5AWC4-F1
#
_cell.length_a   1.000
_cell.length_b   1.000
_cell.length_c   1.000
_cell.angle_alpha   90.00
_cell.angle_beta   90.00
_cell.angle_gamma   90.00
#
_symmetry.space_group_name_H-M   'P 1'
#
loop_
_entity.id
_entity.type
_entity.pdbx_description
1 polymer ?
#
loop_
_entity_poly.entity_id
_entity_poly.type
_entity_poly.pdbx_seq_one_letter_code
_entity_poly.pdbx_strand_id
1 'polypeptide(L)'
;MKTIIYPLSLLLLCSCNFKKLKSESNNLESEKQISGKTIDLKNIENYFKIPLNDYNLYIGEMYSVNENLSEDYKIQYKNDTIWIFKNFLESDTFDGKNIIFDKNISPENVNVKYVISYFFNGTEKANQYIDTDISLSYKLVDFVFPHFEEVKKDSLLTKKIAEKQPQITEKIYTNYIDYYNQFSENELKNCCPSDFQDFNKLKKIDKKNIKNIDIEEDLKTYLAYSSIILELVDDKKKNVIVLSNKTRDFDETTKGNVIK
;
A
#
# COMPACT_ATOMS: atom_id res chain seq x y z
N MET A 1 -9.07 -20.05 -59.11
CA MET A 1 -9.45 -21.47 -59.21
C MET A 1 -8.43 -22.23 -60.03
N LYS A 2 -7.59 -23.05 -59.39
CA LYS A 2 -7.11 -24.35 -59.86
C LYS A 2 -6.41 -25.01 -58.67
N THR A 3 -6.91 -26.17 -58.31
CA THR A 3 -6.62 -26.91 -57.09
C THR A 3 -5.64 -28.06 -57.37
N ILE A 4 -5.13 -28.64 -56.28
CA ILE A 4 -4.59 -30.00 -56.08
C ILE A 4 -3.17 -30.23 -56.71
N ILE A 5 -2.16 -30.87 -56.10
CA ILE A 5 -2.12 -32.10 -55.28
C ILE A 5 -0.86 -32.15 -54.38
N TYR A 6 -1.05 -32.51 -53.11
CA TYR A 6 -0.02 -33.07 -52.22
C TYR A 6 0.20 -34.56 -52.53
N PRO A 7 1.40 -35.09 -52.26
CA PRO A 7 1.42 -36.31 -51.48
C PRO A 7 2.35 -36.25 -50.27
N LEU A 8 1.73 -36.61 -49.16
CA LEU A 8 2.30 -37.13 -47.93
C LEU A 8 3.03 -38.46 -48.22
N SER A 9 4.21 -38.68 -47.61
CA SER A 9 4.62 -39.96 -47.03
C SER A 9 6.08 -39.90 -46.53
N LEU A 10 6.55 -40.63 -45.53
CA LEU A 10 5.98 -41.32 -44.36
C LEU A 10 7.19 -42.02 -43.70
N LEU A 11 7.49 -41.70 -42.43
CA LEU A 11 8.14 -42.59 -41.42
C LEU A 11 9.57 -43.16 -41.74
N LEU A 12 10.43 -43.68 -40.85
CA LEU A 12 10.37 -44.29 -39.50
C LEU A 12 11.77 -44.21 -38.83
N LEU A 13 11.75 -43.88 -37.54
CA LEU A 13 12.34 -44.57 -36.36
C LEU A 13 13.83 -44.95 -36.21
N CYS A 14 14.18 -44.90 -34.90
CA CYS A 14 15.01 -45.82 -34.10
C CYS A 14 16.53 -45.51 -34.02
N SER A 15 17.22 -45.64 -32.88
CA SER A 15 16.90 -45.83 -31.45
C SER A 15 18.23 -46.05 -30.68
N CYS A 16 18.24 -45.77 -29.37
CA CYS A 16 19.08 -46.37 -28.31
C CYS A 16 20.58 -45.97 -28.22
N ASN A 17 21.01 -45.26 -27.16
CA ASN A 17 21.35 -45.70 -25.78
C ASN A 17 22.75 -46.34 -25.63
N PHE A 18 23.66 -45.72 -24.85
CA PHE A 18 24.20 -46.25 -23.58
C PHE A 18 25.32 -45.34 -22.98
N LYS A 19 25.12 -44.89 -21.72
CA LYS A 19 26.02 -44.87 -20.53
C LYS A 19 27.54 -44.65 -20.71
N LYS A 20 28.33 -44.02 -19.82
CA LYS A 20 28.23 -43.39 -18.48
C LYS A 20 29.69 -43.14 -18.03
N LEU A 21 30.07 -41.97 -17.48
CA LEU A 21 30.85 -41.81 -16.22
C LEU A 21 31.35 -40.36 -15.98
N LYS A 22 30.77 -39.74 -14.94
CA LYS A 22 31.30 -38.84 -13.89
C LYS A 22 32.38 -37.79 -14.21
N SER A 23 32.04 -36.53 -13.91
CA SER A 23 32.73 -35.75 -12.85
C SER A 23 31.75 -34.80 -12.15
N GLU A 24 31.83 -34.77 -10.82
CA GLU A 24 31.04 -33.95 -9.90
C GLU A 24 31.36 -32.45 -10.04
N SER A 25 30.33 -31.60 -10.05
CA SER A 25 30.37 -30.31 -9.36
C SER A 25 28.96 -30.03 -8.83
N ASN A 26 28.87 -29.87 -7.51
CA ASN A 26 27.62 -29.65 -6.80
C ASN A 26 27.14 -28.21 -7.05
N ASN A 27 26.18 -28.04 -7.94
CA ASN A 27 25.24 -26.92 -7.87
C ASN A 27 23.86 -27.53 -7.70
N LEU A 28 23.38 -27.55 -6.45
CA LEU A 28 22.02 -27.96 -6.14
C LEU A 28 21.10 -26.79 -6.52
N GLU A 29 20.78 -26.66 -7.80
CA GLU A 29 19.58 -25.93 -8.22
C GLU A 29 18.38 -26.68 -7.63
N SER A 30 17.87 -26.21 -6.49
CA SER A 30 16.59 -26.67 -5.98
C SER A 30 15.48 -25.92 -6.72
N GLU A 31 15.09 -26.41 -7.89
CA GLU A 31 13.79 -26.08 -8.48
C GLU A 31 12.70 -26.61 -7.54
N LYS A 32 12.18 -25.73 -6.68
CA LYS A 32 10.94 -25.99 -5.95
C LYS A 32 9.78 -25.49 -6.80
N GLN A 33 8.98 -26.43 -7.32
CA GLN A 33 7.70 -26.13 -7.93
C GLN A 33 6.78 -25.47 -6.89
N ILE A 34 6.49 -24.20 -7.11
CA ILE A 34 5.42 -23.46 -6.45
C ILE A 34 4.30 -23.35 -7.48
N SER A 35 3.09 -23.73 -7.07
CA SER A 35 1.86 -23.30 -7.73
C SER A 35 1.82 -21.76 -7.71
N GLY A 36 2.25 -21.14 -8.82
CA GLY A 36 2.23 -19.69 -9.02
C GLY A 36 3.63 -19.06 -8.99
N LYS A 37 4.32 -19.09 -10.14
CA LYS A 37 5.59 -18.41 -10.47
C LYS A 37 6.76 -18.64 -9.48
N THR A 38 7.70 -19.50 -9.89
CA THR A 38 9.10 -19.43 -9.45
C THR A 38 9.65 -18.06 -9.85
N ILE A 39 9.86 -17.16 -8.89
CA ILE A 39 10.53 -15.88 -9.15
C ILE A 39 12.03 -16.14 -8.96
N ASP A 40 12.79 -15.94 -10.03
CA ASP A 40 14.25 -15.94 -9.95
C ASP A 40 14.67 -14.80 -9.00
N LEU A 41 15.16 -15.17 -7.82
CA LEU A 41 15.61 -14.22 -6.77
C LEU A 41 16.72 -13.28 -7.27
N LYS A 42 17.28 -13.50 -8.46
CA LYS A 42 18.25 -12.61 -9.11
C LYS A 42 17.70 -11.23 -9.48
N ASN A 43 16.37 -11.04 -9.54
CA ASN A 43 15.73 -9.77 -9.94
C ASN A 43 15.05 -8.99 -8.79
N ILE A 44 15.42 -9.25 -7.53
CA ILE A 44 14.81 -8.59 -6.35
C ILE A 44 15.55 -7.34 -5.87
N GLU A 45 16.52 -6.82 -6.63
CA GLU A 45 17.32 -5.65 -6.23
C GLU A 45 16.46 -4.39 -6.05
N ASN A 46 15.41 -4.26 -6.86
CA ASN A 46 14.43 -3.18 -6.76
C ASN A 46 13.24 -3.52 -5.86
N TYR A 47 13.32 -4.59 -5.06
CA TYR A 47 12.25 -4.96 -4.15
C TYR A 47 12.51 -4.47 -2.74
N PHE A 48 11.45 -3.99 -2.09
CA PHE A 48 11.56 -3.62 -0.69
C PHE A 48 11.57 -4.87 0.20
N LYS A 49 12.73 -5.15 0.78
CA LYS A 49 12.97 -6.30 1.65
C LYS A 49 12.58 -6.01 3.10
N ILE A 50 11.72 -6.85 3.65
CA ILE A 50 11.30 -6.85 5.05
C ILE A 50 11.78 -8.17 5.68
N PRO A 51 12.81 -8.14 6.53
CA PRO A 51 13.26 -9.34 7.22
C PRO A 51 12.27 -9.74 8.30
N LEU A 52 11.87 -11.02 8.29
CA LEU A 52 11.06 -11.65 9.33
C LEU A 52 11.91 -12.70 10.04
N ASN A 53 11.38 -13.29 11.12
CA ASN A 53 12.16 -14.19 11.98
C ASN A 53 12.79 -15.37 11.24
N ASP A 54 12.03 -16.01 10.34
CA ASP A 54 12.42 -17.27 9.70
C ASP A 54 12.55 -17.17 8.17
N TYR A 55 12.21 -16.02 7.59
CA TYR A 55 12.14 -15.80 6.13
C TYR A 55 12.12 -14.29 5.85
N ASN A 56 12.28 -13.90 4.59
CA ASN A 56 12.11 -12.51 4.15
C ASN A 56 10.83 -12.37 3.32
N LEU A 57 10.22 -11.21 3.46
CA LEU A 57 9.15 -10.74 2.60
C LEU A 57 9.71 -9.65 1.69
N TYR A 58 9.33 -9.68 0.41
CA TYR A 58 9.70 -8.68 -0.58
C TYR A 58 8.43 -8.08 -1.18
N ILE A 59 8.37 -6.75 -1.27
CA ILE A 59 7.22 -6.05 -1.86
C ILE A 59 7.67 -5.31 -3.11
N GLY A 60 7.08 -5.67 -4.25
CA GLY A 60 7.05 -4.92 -5.50
C GLY A 60 8.39 -4.64 -6.16
N GLU A 61 8.39 -4.42 -7.46
CA GLU A 61 9.42 -3.55 -8.03
C GLU A 61 9.08 -2.10 -7.63
N MET A 62 9.98 -1.45 -6.89
CA MET A 62 9.78 -0.12 -6.35
C MET A 62 10.77 0.86 -6.97
N TYR A 63 10.27 2.04 -7.30
CA TYR A 63 11.13 3.17 -7.63
C TYR A 63 11.72 3.77 -6.35
N SER A 64 13.02 4.12 -6.39
CA SER A 64 13.64 4.87 -5.32
C SER A 64 13.80 6.34 -5.69
N VAL A 65 13.45 7.23 -4.75
CA VAL A 65 13.70 8.67 -4.88
C VAL A 65 15.19 8.97 -4.69
N ASN A 66 15.89 8.12 -3.93
CA ASN A 66 17.33 8.16 -3.73
C ASN A 66 18.05 7.10 -4.57
N GLU A 67 19.34 6.87 -4.27
CA GLU A 67 20.13 5.80 -4.90
C GLU A 67 19.72 4.40 -4.40
N ASN A 68 19.04 4.30 -3.26
CA ASN A 68 18.71 3.02 -2.63
C ASN A 68 17.34 3.04 -1.91
N LEU A 69 16.51 2.03 -2.20
CA LEU A 69 15.19 1.85 -1.57
C LEU A 69 15.22 1.80 -0.05
N SER A 70 16.30 1.30 0.55
CA SER A 70 16.43 1.26 2.01
C SER A 70 16.51 2.64 2.66
N GLU A 71 16.83 3.68 1.89
CA GLU A 71 16.83 5.08 2.35
C GLU A 71 15.45 5.73 2.28
N ASP A 72 14.56 5.20 1.44
CA ASP A 72 13.22 5.73 1.22
C ASP A 72 12.23 5.31 2.31
N TYR A 73 12.52 4.20 2.99
CA TYR A 73 11.63 3.64 4.00
C TYR A 73 12.36 3.34 5.30
N LYS A 74 11.70 3.64 6.41
CA LYS A 74 12.18 3.28 7.74
C LYS A 74 11.38 2.12 8.32
N ILE A 75 12.09 1.05 8.69
CA ILE A 75 11.53 -0.09 9.43
C ILE A 75 11.69 0.13 10.95
N GLN A 76 10.62 -0.07 11.71
CA GLN A 76 10.62 -0.05 13.18
C GLN A 76 9.90 -1.27 13.73
N TYR A 77 10.53 -1.96 14.68
CA TYR A 77 9.94 -3.11 15.36
C TYR A 77 9.35 -2.66 16.69
N LYS A 78 8.05 -2.87 16.88
CA LYS A 78 7.32 -2.54 18.12
C LYS A 78 6.46 -3.74 18.53
N ASN A 79 6.87 -4.44 19.58
CA ASN A 79 6.27 -5.70 20.00
C ASN A 79 6.20 -6.67 18.81
N ASP A 80 5.03 -7.24 18.52
CA ASP A 80 4.79 -8.16 17.40
C ASP A 80 4.45 -7.44 16.08
N THR A 81 4.66 -6.12 16.01
CA THR A 81 4.34 -5.29 14.84
C THR A 81 5.58 -4.67 14.22
N ILE A 82 5.71 -4.83 12.91
CA ILE A 82 6.74 -4.21 12.08
C ILE A 82 6.11 -3.01 11.38
N TRP A 83 6.54 -1.81 11.73
CA TRP A 83 6.08 -0.57 11.13
C TRP A 83 7.04 -0.12 10.04
N ILE A 84 6.49 0.23 8.88
CA ILE A 84 7.24 0.75 7.75
C ILE A 84 6.68 2.12 7.43
N PHE A 85 7.53 3.14 7.52
CA PHE A 85 7.19 4.52 7.24
C PHE A 85 7.96 5.00 6.02
N LYS A 86 7.33 5.85 5.22
CA LYS A 86 8.04 6.61 4.20
C LYS A 86 8.91 7.69 4.86
N ASN A 87 10.15 7.83 4.38
CA ASN A 87 11.01 8.94 4.74
C ASN A 87 10.71 10.18 3.87
N PHE A 88 10.22 9.98 2.64
CA PHE A 88 9.85 11.05 1.71
C PHE A 88 8.41 10.87 1.23
N LEU A 89 7.72 11.96 0.92
CA LEU A 89 6.35 11.90 0.40
C LEU A 89 6.32 11.25 -0.99
N GLU A 90 7.38 11.50 -1.75
CA GLU A 90 7.64 11.04 -3.11
C GLU A 90 8.05 9.57 -3.18
N SER A 91 8.37 8.94 -2.04
CA SER A 91 8.68 7.51 -1.99
C SER A 91 7.51 6.71 -2.57
N ASP A 92 7.84 5.70 -3.37
CA ASP A 92 6.85 4.89 -4.09
C ASP A 92 5.79 4.29 -3.14
N THR A 93 4.67 3.91 -3.72
CA THR A 93 3.54 3.34 -3.00
C THR A 93 3.61 1.82 -2.97
N PHE A 94 3.03 1.23 -1.93
CA PHE A 94 2.82 -0.22 -1.86
C PHE A 94 1.56 -0.67 -2.61
N ASP A 95 0.74 0.29 -3.06
CA ASP A 95 -0.48 0.04 -3.82
C ASP A 95 -0.22 -0.76 -5.11
N GLY A 96 -1.02 -1.80 -5.38
CA GLY A 96 -0.86 -2.59 -6.59
C GLY A 96 0.39 -3.48 -6.65
N LYS A 97 1.27 -3.43 -5.64
CA LYS A 97 2.54 -4.17 -5.67
C LYS A 97 2.31 -5.65 -5.32
N ASN A 98 3.14 -6.51 -5.92
CA ASN A 98 3.18 -7.93 -5.58
C ASN A 98 3.97 -8.18 -4.29
N ILE A 99 3.60 -9.23 -3.56
CA ILE A 99 4.29 -9.72 -2.37
C ILE A 99 4.95 -11.05 -2.73
N ILE A 100 6.20 -11.20 -2.31
CA ILE A 100 6.99 -12.42 -2.52
C ILE A 100 7.55 -12.85 -1.18
N PHE A 101 7.51 -14.16 -0.93
CA PHE A 101 8.14 -14.79 0.22
C PHE A 101 9.28 -15.68 -0.28
N ASP A 102 10.43 -15.65 0.38
CA ASP A 102 11.52 -16.61 0.12
C ASP A 102 11.29 -17.98 0.80
N LYS A 103 10.09 -18.17 1.37
CA LYS A 103 9.53 -19.42 1.89
C LYS A 103 8.15 -19.64 1.28
N ASN A 104 7.73 -20.90 1.15
CA ASN A 104 6.35 -21.23 0.77
C ASN A 104 5.38 -20.77 1.87
N ILE A 105 4.55 -19.77 1.53
CA ILE A 105 3.45 -19.29 2.36
C ILE A 105 2.14 -19.52 1.60
N SER A 106 1.13 -20.03 2.29
CA SER A 106 -0.17 -20.25 1.68
C SER A 106 -0.97 -18.94 1.63
N PRO A 107 -1.70 -18.63 0.54
CA PRO A 107 -2.46 -17.38 0.43
C PRO A 107 -3.47 -17.15 1.56
N GLU A 108 -4.09 -18.21 2.10
CA GLU A 108 -5.04 -18.11 3.21
C GLU A 108 -4.42 -17.54 4.50
N ASN A 109 -3.10 -17.72 4.66
CA ASN A 109 -2.31 -17.24 5.80
C ASN A 109 -1.96 -15.75 5.70
N VAL A 110 -2.36 -15.11 4.61
CA VAL A 110 -2.14 -13.68 4.38
C VAL A 110 -3.48 -12.96 4.40
N ASN A 111 -3.59 -11.96 5.26
CA ASN A 111 -4.73 -11.05 5.31
C ASN A 111 -4.23 -9.63 5.11
N VAL A 112 -4.89 -8.89 4.21
CA VAL A 112 -4.58 -7.49 3.95
C VAL A 112 -5.73 -6.65 4.42
N LYS A 113 -5.41 -5.52 5.06
CA LYS A 113 -6.41 -4.55 5.52
C LYS A 113 -5.98 -3.14 5.14
N TYR A 114 -6.82 -2.45 4.38
CA TYR A 114 -6.66 -1.03 4.09
C TYR A 114 -7.29 -0.23 5.23
N VAL A 115 -6.53 0.70 5.80
CA VAL A 115 -7.04 1.68 6.77
C VAL A 115 -7.41 2.94 6.00
N ILE A 116 -8.72 3.18 5.89
CA ILE A 116 -9.27 4.26 5.07
C ILE A 116 -9.14 5.58 5.81
N SER A 117 -8.69 6.59 5.09
CA SER A 117 -8.43 7.93 5.60
C SER A 117 -8.77 8.97 4.55
N TYR A 118 -8.71 10.23 4.94
CA TYR A 118 -8.72 11.35 4.01
C TYR A 118 -7.34 12.02 4.04
N PHE A 119 -6.79 12.31 2.86
CA PHE A 119 -5.53 13.01 2.70
C PHE A 119 -5.82 14.51 2.57
N PHE A 120 -5.46 15.28 3.58
CA PHE A 120 -5.51 16.73 3.58
C PHE A 120 -4.21 17.27 3.00
N ASN A 121 -4.32 17.91 1.84
CA ASN A 121 -3.21 18.57 1.15
C ASN A 121 -3.19 20.04 1.58
N GLY A 122 -2.57 20.31 2.73
CA GLY A 122 -2.38 21.67 3.24
C GLY A 122 -1.28 22.41 2.45
N THR A 123 -0.48 23.23 3.15
CA THR A 123 0.78 23.70 2.57
C THR A 123 1.74 22.52 2.40
N GLU A 124 2.74 22.64 1.52
CA GLU A 124 3.73 21.57 1.20
C GLU A 124 4.38 20.91 2.43
N LYS A 125 4.35 21.57 3.60
CA LYS A 125 4.97 21.11 4.85
C LYS A 125 4.01 20.43 5.84
N ALA A 126 2.72 20.29 5.51
CA ALA A 126 1.71 19.88 6.49
C ALA A 126 0.65 18.92 5.93
N ASN A 127 1.04 18.04 5.01
CA ASN A 127 0.17 16.99 4.50
C ASN A 127 -0.23 16.01 5.59
N GLN A 128 -1.54 15.85 5.84
CA GLN A 128 -2.03 15.00 6.94
C GLN A 128 -2.97 13.90 6.44
N TYR A 129 -2.87 12.72 7.06
CA TYR A 129 -3.87 11.67 6.91
C TYR A 129 -4.85 11.68 8.09
N ILE A 130 -6.13 11.90 7.81
CA ILE A 130 -7.23 11.93 8.77
C ILE A 130 -7.96 10.59 8.71
N ASP A 131 -7.74 9.72 9.69
CA ASP A 131 -8.32 8.36 9.70
C ASP A 131 -9.85 8.38 9.89
N THR A 132 -10.59 7.51 9.21
CA THR A 132 -12.07 7.46 9.22
C THR A 132 -12.66 6.39 10.17
N ASP A 133 -11.82 5.65 10.89
CA ASP A 133 -12.18 4.42 11.61
C ASP A 133 -12.87 3.37 10.73
N ILE A 134 -12.67 3.44 9.41
CA ILE A 134 -13.11 2.45 8.44
C ILE A 134 -11.88 1.67 7.99
N SER A 135 -12.00 0.35 7.99
CA SER A 135 -11.03 -0.53 7.38
C SER A 135 -11.72 -1.58 6.52
N LEU A 136 -11.05 -2.00 5.46
CA LEU A 136 -11.49 -3.08 4.57
C LEU A 136 -10.45 -4.15 4.47
N SER A 137 -10.89 -5.40 4.61
CA SER A 137 -10.01 -6.55 4.53
C SER A 137 -10.19 -7.26 3.19
N TYR A 138 -9.06 -7.66 2.62
CA TYR A 138 -8.97 -8.32 1.33
C TYR A 138 -8.18 -9.62 1.49
N LYS A 139 -8.66 -10.66 0.80
CA LYS A 139 -7.83 -11.81 0.45
C LYS A 139 -7.10 -11.47 -0.83
N LEU A 140 -5.79 -11.69 -0.82
CA LEU A 140 -4.96 -11.39 -1.99
C LEU A 140 -5.19 -12.44 -3.06
N VAL A 141 -5.36 -11.98 -4.29
CA VAL A 141 -5.26 -12.82 -5.49
C VAL A 141 -3.82 -12.75 -5.96
N ASP A 142 -3.17 -13.91 -6.11
CA ASP A 142 -1.77 -14.04 -6.56
C ASP A 142 -0.77 -13.17 -5.77
N PHE A 143 -1.04 -12.94 -4.48
CA PHE A 143 -0.22 -12.10 -3.60
C PHE A 143 -0.02 -10.66 -4.10
N VAL A 144 -0.99 -10.09 -4.83
CA VAL A 144 -0.94 -8.70 -5.28
C VAL A 144 -1.85 -7.83 -4.42
N PHE A 145 -1.33 -6.71 -3.91
CA PHE A 145 -2.15 -5.70 -3.25
C PHE A 145 -3.18 -5.12 -4.24
N PRO A 146 -4.47 -5.02 -3.88
CA PRO A 146 -5.46 -4.32 -4.71
C PRO A 146 -5.02 -2.88 -4.98
N HIS A 147 -5.31 -2.34 -6.16
CA HIS A 147 -5.12 -0.91 -6.38
C HIS A 147 -6.16 -0.12 -5.60
N PHE A 148 -5.77 1.00 -5.00
CA PHE A 148 -6.68 1.82 -4.21
C PHE A 148 -7.80 2.43 -5.06
N GLU A 149 -7.54 2.65 -6.35
CA GLU A 149 -8.55 3.03 -7.36
C GLU A 149 -9.68 2.00 -7.52
N GLU A 150 -9.44 0.74 -7.15
CA GLU A 150 -10.44 -0.32 -7.10
C GLU A 150 -11.06 -0.41 -5.71
N VAL A 151 -10.25 -0.31 -4.65
CA VAL A 151 -10.71 -0.27 -3.26
C VAL A 151 -11.73 0.85 -3.04
N LYS A 152 -11.50 2.05 -3.59
CA LYS A 152 -12.41 3.19 -3.46
C LYS A 152 -13.80 2.96 -4.08
N LYS A 153 -13.89 2.03 -5.04
CA LYS A 153 -15.14 1.64 -5.72
C LYS A 153 -15.83 0.46 -5.03
N ASP A 154 -15.24 -0.08 -3.97
CA ASP A 154 -15.83 -1.17 -3.20
C ASP A 154 -17.18 -0.73 -2.62
N SER A 155 -18.21 -1.54 -2.87
CA SER A 155 -19.58 -1.24 -2.44
C SER A 155 -19.72 -1.17 -0.91
N LEU A 156 -18.96 -2.00 -0.18
CA LEU A 156 -18.95 -1.97 1.28
C LEU A 156 -18.25 -0.70 1.78
N LEU A 157 -17.19 -0.25 1.10
CA LEU A 157 -16.57 1.03 1.41
C LEU A 157 -17.57 2.17 1.26
N THR A 158 -18.16 2.25 0.07
CA THR A 158 -19.07 3.31 -0.33
C THR A 158 -20.23 3.43 0.65
N LYS A 159 -20.80 2.28 1.05
CA LYS A 159 -21.85 2.22 2.07
C LYS A 159 -21.37 2.73 3.44
N LYS A 160 -20.22 2.27 3.93
CA LYS A 160 -19.68 2.70 5.24
C LYS A 160 -19.34 4.19 5.27
N ILE A 161 -18.82 4.75 4.18
CA ILE A 161 -18.57 6.20 4.05
C ILE A 161 -19.90 6.95 4.12
N ALA A 162 -20.91 6.54 3.33
CA ALA A 162 -22.22 7.20 3.36
C ALA A 162 -22.88 7.17 4.75
N GLU A 163 -22.78 6.05 5.47
CA GLU A 163 -23.31 5.90 6.84
C GLU A 163 -22.60 6.82 7.86
N LYS A 164 -21.29 7.05 7.67
CA LYS A 164 -20.46 7.87 8.57
C LYS A 164 -20.19 9.28 8.05
N GLN A 165 -20.81 9.67 6.94
CA GLN A 165 -20.48 10.91 6.23
C GLN A 165 -20.53 12.15 7.15
N PRO A 166 -21.57 12.35 7.99
CA PRO A 166 -21.61 13.53 8.86
C PRO A 166 -20.44 13.59 9.84
N GLN A 167 -20.07 12.47 10.47
CA GLN A 167 -18.97 12.44 11.43
C GLN A 167 -17.61 12.64 10.74
N ILE A 168 -17.44 12.08 9.55
CA ILE A 168 -16.25 12.27 8.74
C ILE A 168 -16.11 13.74 8.35
N THR A 169 -17.17 14.36 7.83
CA THR A 169 -17.17 15.78 7.44
C THR A 169 -16.85 16.68 8.64
N GLU A 170 -17.44 16.45 9.81
CA GLU A 170 -17.15 17.23 11.02
C GLU A 170 -15.70 17.10 11.47
N LYS A 171 -15.13 15.88 11.41
CA LYS A 171 -13.73 15.63 11.77
C LYS A 171 -12.77 16.35 10.83
N ILE A 172 -13.02 16.27 9.52
CA ILE A 172 -12.17 16.92 8.51
C ILE A 172 -12.30 18.44 8.59
N TYR A 173 -13.51 18.97 8.74
CA TYR A 173 -13.74 20.40 8.95
C TYR A 173 -12.98 20.92 10.17
N THR A 174 -13.03 20.20 11.29
CA THR A 174 -12.31 20.59 12.50
C THR A 174 -10.81 20.61 12.25
N ASN A 175 -10.25 19.57 11.62
CA ASN A 175 -8.84 19.53 11.26
C ASN A 175 -8.43 20.70 10.35
N TYR A 176 -9.24 21.00 9.31
CA TYR A 176 -9.01 22.12 8.40
C TYR A 176 -8.98 23.46 9.14
N ILE A 177 -9.96 23.72 10.02
CA ILE A 177 -10.03 24.97 10.79
C ILE A 177 -8.85 25.07 11.76
N ASP A 178 -8.53 23.99 12.46
CA ASP A 178 -7.41 23.95 13.41
C ASP A 178 -6.07 24.18 12.72
N TYR A 179 -5.88 23.60 11.53
CA TYR A 179 -4.69 23.82 10.72
C TYR A 179 -4.51 25.31 10.37
N TYR A 180 -5.51 25.95 9.75
CA TYR A 180 -5.39 27.35 9.33
C TYR A 180 -5.37 28.34 10.51
N ASN A 181 -5.93 27.98 11.67
CA ASN A 181 -5.83 28.79 12.89
C ASN A 181 -4.39 28.89 13.45
N GLN A 182 -3.46 28.01 13.04
CA GLN A 182 -2.07 28.06 13.49
C GLN A 182 -1.27 29.21 12.85
N PHE A 183 -1.76 29.76 11.75
CA PHE A 183 -1.12 30.83 11.01
C PHE A 183 -1.71 32.20 11.38
N SER A 184 -0.87 33.23 11.35
CA SER A 184 -1.39 34.59 11.53
C SER A 184 -2.18 35.05 10.30
N GLU A 185 -3.15 35.96 10.50
CA GLU A 185 -3.92 36.52 9.38
C GLU A 185 -3.03 37.16 8.30
N ASN A 186 -1.98 37.88 8.73
CA ASN A 186 -1.04 38.52 7.81
C ASN A 186 -0.21 37.50 7.03
N GLU A 187 0.17 36.40 7.66
CA GLU A 187 0.90 35.31 7.02
C GLU A 187 0.05 34.67 5.92
N LEU A 188 -1.17 34.23 6.25
CA LEU A 188 -2.07 33.60 5.27
C LEU A 188 -2.41 34.54 4.11
N LYS A 189 -2.70 35.82 4.37
CA LYS A 189 -2.95 36.80 3.32
C LYS A 189 -1.77 36.98 2.36
N ASN A 190 -0.54 36.86 2.86
CA ASN A 190 0.65 37.09 2.05
C ASN A 190 1.10 35.84 1.30
N CYS A 191 1.09 34.67 1.95
CA CYS A 191 1.55 33.43 1.32
C CYS A 191 0.46 32.78 0.45
N CYS A 192 -0.80 32.81 0.93
CA CYS A 192 -1.90 32.06 0.35
C CYS A 192 -3.23 32.85 0.36
N PRO A 193 -3.39 33.91 -0.46
CA PRO A 193 -4.59 34.74 -0.46
C PRO A 193 -5.89 33.96 -0.72
N SER A 194 -5.85 32.92 -1.55
CA SER A 194 -7.02 32.07 -1.85
C SER A 194 -7.41 31.26 -0.61
N ASP A 195 -6.46 30.55 0.00
CA ASP A 195 -6.70 29.75 1.20
C ASP A 195 -7.22 30.63 2.35
N PHE A 196 -6.72 31.86 2.48
CA PHE A 196 -7.22 32.83 3.45
C PHE A 196 -8.71 33.17 3.22
N GLN A 197 -9.12 33.37 1.97
CA GLN A 197 -10.52 33.68 1.64
C GLN A 197 -11.44 32.48 1.94
N ASP A 198 -11.03 31.29 1.51
CA ASP A 198 -11.79 30.05 1.71
C ASP A 198 -11.91 29.72 3.20
N PHE A 199 -10.80 29.78 3.94
CA PHE A 199 -10.79 29.59 5.39
C PHE A 199 -11.74 30.54 6.12
N ASN A 200 -11.72 31.84 5.79
CA ASN A 200 -12.62 32.80 6.43
C ASN A 200 -14.09 32.59 6.10
N LYS A 201 -14.39 32.10 4.89
CA LYS A 201 -15.75 31.72 4.50
C LYS A 201 -16.20 30.51 5.32
N LEU A 202 -15.38 29.46 5.39
CA LEU A 202 -15.68 28.21 6.07
C LEU A 202 -15.77 28.35 7.60
N LYS A 203 -14.93 29.19 8.19
CA LYS A 203 -14.93 29.47 9.64
C LYS A 203 -16.22 30.13 10.15
N LYS A 204 -16.99 30.77 9.26
CA LYS A 204 -18.25 31.47 9.60
C LYS A 204 -19.50 30.61 9.41
N ILE A 205 -19.35 29.37 8.94
CA ILE A 205 -20.48 28.47 8.74
C ILE A 205 -21.11 28.10 10.08
N ASP A 206 -22.44 28.14 10.16
CA ASP A 206 -23.19 27.65 11.33
C ASP A 206 -22.91 26.15 11.52
N LYS A 207 -22.60 25.72 12.74
CA LYS A 207 -22.25 24.34 13.08
C LYS A 207 -23.24 23.31 12.51
N LYS A 208 -24.54 23.63 12.48
CA LYS A 208 -25.58 22.73 11.95
C LYS A 208 -25.45 22.42 10.46
N ASN A 209 -24.71 23.26 9.72
CA ASN A 209 -24.51 23.18 8.28
C ASN A 209 -23.17 22.53 7.90
N ILE A 210 -22.27 22.24 8.85
CA ILE A 210 -20.95 21.65 8.58
C ILE A 210 -21.07 20.33 7.81
N LYS A 211 -22.05 19.49 8.17
CA LYS A 211 -22.32 18.20 7.51
C LYS A 211 -22.67 18.30 6.01
N ASN A 212 -22.97 19.49 5.50
CA ASN A 212 -23.32 19.72 4.09
C ASN A 212 -22.12 20.23 3.27
N ILE A 213 -20.96 20.43 3.89
CA ILE A 213 -19.73 20.87 3.23
C ILE A 213 -19.22 19.74 2.33
N ASP A 214 -18.77 20.10 1.13
CA ASP A 214 -18.09 19.16 0.26
C ASP A 214 -16.64 18.98 0.72
N ILE A 215 -16.28 17.75 1.10
CA ILE A 215 -14.96 17.45 1.65
C ILE A 215 -13.83 17.70 0.63
N GLU A 216 -14.06 17.36 -0.63
CA GLU A 216 -13.02 17.46 -1.67
C GLU A 216 -12.95 18.89 -2.21
N GLU A 217 -14.09 19.48 -2.54
CA GLU A 217 -14.14 20.80 -3.17
C GLU A 217 -13.87 21.94 -2.18
N ASP A 218 -14.52 21.93 -1.01
CA ASP A 218 -14.42 23.03 -0.05
C ASP A 218 -13.20 22.86 0.89
N LEU A 219 -12.94 21.63 1.35
CA LEU A 219 -11.89 21.36 2.36
C LEU A 219 -10.57 20.85 1.75
N LYS A 220 -10.49 20.70 0.41
CA LYS A 220 -9.29 20.25 -0.32
C LYS A 220 -8.69 18.95 0.25
N THR A 221 -9.59 18.05 0.64
CA THR A 221 -9.22 16.80 1.32
C THR A 221 -9.76 15.62 0.52
N TYR A 222 -8.92 14.65 0.17
CA TYR A 222 -9.25 13.58 -0.78
C TYR A 222 -9.35 12.21 -0.12
N LEU A 223 -10.27 11.36 -0.57
CA LEU A 223 -10.35 10.00 -0.07
C LEU A 223 -9.05 9.24 -0.40
N ALA A 224 -8.46 8.62 0.62
CA ALA A 224 -7.17 7.95 0.55
C ALA A 224 -7.10 6.76 1.54
N TYR A 225 -5.91 6.22 1.72
CA TYR A 225 -5.61 5.27 2.79
C TYR A 225 -4.30 5.65 3.48
N SER A 226 -4.29 5.53 4.81
CA SER A 226 -3.16 5.93 5.63
C SER A 226 -2.18 4.79 5.83
N SER A 227 -2.66 3.54 5.71
CA SER A 227 -1.82 2.35 5.78
C SER A 227 -2.47 1.13 5.16
N ILE A 228 -1.61 0.18 4.77
CA ILE A 228 -1.96 -1.21 4.49
C ILE A 228 -1.40 -2.05 5.63
N ILE A 229 -2.26 -2.80 6.30
CA ILE A 229 -1.88 -3.76 7.34
C ILE A 229 -1.87 -5.14 6.72
N LEU A 230 -0.71 -5.78 6.73
CA LEU A 230 -0.50 -7.15 6.31
C LEU A 230 -0.36 -8.02 7.56
N GLU A 231 -1.33 -8.90 7.77
CA GLU A 231 -1.28 -9.90 8.83
C GLU A 231 -0.89 -11.25 8.24
N LEU A 232 0.21 -11.80 8.74
CA LEU A 232 0.75 -13.10 8.34
C LEU A 232 0.58 -14.07 9.49
N VAL A 233 -0.13 -15.17 9.27
CA VAL A 233 -0.34 -16.22 10.26
C VAL A 233 0.39 -17.47 9.80
N ASP A 234 1.54 -17.77 10.41
CA ASP A 234 2.22 -19.06 10.25
C ASP A 234 1.96 -19.91 11.52
N ASP A 235 2.10 -21.24 11.42
CA ASP A 235 1.77 -22.26 12.44
C ASP A 235 2.45 -22.05 13.80
N LYS A 236 3.32 -21.04 13.94
CA LYS A 236 4.09 -20.74 15.14
C LYS A 236 4.06 -19.28 15.59
N LYS A 237 3.74 -18.31 14.73
CA LYS A 237 3.77 -16.87 15.05
C LYS A 237 2.89 -16.05 14.10
N LYS A 238 2.26 -15.00 14.65
CA LYS A 238 1.61 -13.93 13.88
C LYS A 238 2.60 -12.80 13.68
N ASN A 239 2.86 -12.40 12.43
CA ASN A 239 3.56 -11.15 12.13
C ASN A 239 2.53 -10.13 11.65
N VAL A 240 2.55 -8.93 12.22
CA VAL A 240 1.74 -7.80 11.74
C VAL A 240 2.68 -6.77 11.14
N ILE A 241 2.50 -6.46 9.86
CA ILE A 241 3.31 -5.48 9.15
C ILE A 241 2.40 -4.32 8.77
N VAL A 242 2.76 -3.10 9.15
CA VAL A 242 2.00 -1.90 8.84
C VAL A 242 2.81 -1.05 7.87
N LEU A 243 2.34 -1.01 6.63
CA LEU A 243 2.88 -0.20 5.54
C LEU A 243 2.20 1.16 5.59
N SER A 244 2.84 2.16 6.19
CA SER A 244 2.24 3.48 6.42
C SER A 244 2.62 4.48 5.32
N ASN A 245 1.61 5.21 4.85
CA ASN A 245 1.79 6.40 4.02
C ASN A 245 2.08 7.66 4.85
N LYS A 246 1.96 7.59 6.18
CA LYS A 246 2.35 8.69 7.06
C LYS A 246 3.87 8.75 7.12
N THR A 247 4.45 9.96 7.05
CA THR A 247 5.87 10.16 7.28
C THR A 247 6.18 10.07 8.78
N ARG A 248 7.44 9.75 9.10
CA ARG A 248 7.92 9.54 10.48
C ARG A 248 7.62 10.71 11.43
N ASP A 249 7.56 11.93 10.92
CA ASP A 249 7.43 13.15 11.73
C ASP A 249 5.97 13.50 12.08
N PHE A 250 5.00 12.64 11.74
CA PHE A 250 3.66 12.67 12.35
C PHE A 250 3.69 12.06 13.75
N ASP A 251 4.27 12.85 14.65
CA ASP A 251 3.92 13.07 16.05
C ASP A 251 3.49 11.84 16.88
N GLU A 252 4.27 11.58 17.93
CA GLU A 252 4.06 10.55 18.95
C GLU A 252 2.75 10.69 19.76
N THR A 253 1.85 11.58 19.35
CA THR A 253 0.57 11.92 19.98
C THR A 253 -0.60 11.03 19.53
N THR A 254 -0.48 10.23 18.46
CA THR A 254 -1.50 9.23 18.07
C THR A 254 -1.34 7.86 18.75
N LYS A 255 -0.72 7.80 19.93
CA LYS A 255 -0.56 6.58 20.76
C LYS A 255 -1.87 5.95 21.28
N GLY A 256 -3.04 6.50 20.96
CA GLY A 256 -4.33 5.94 21.35
C GLY A 256 -5.13 5.45 20.16
N ASN A 257 -5.43 4.14 20.13
CA ASN A 257 -6.52 3.50 19.35
C ASN A 257 -6.18 2.84 18.00
N VAL A 258 -5.04 2.16 17.85
CA VAL A 258 -4.86 1.22 16.71
C VAL A 258 -5.00 -0.26 17.11
N ILE A 259 -5.05 -0.60 18.40
CA ILE A 259 -5.35 -1.98 18.81
C ILE A 259 -6.27 -1.97 20.04
N LYS A 260 -7.56 -2.20 19.79
CA LYS A 260 -8.47 -2.91 20.69
C LYS A 260 -9.17 -3.99 19.88
#